data_AF-A0A1M4TDK0-F1
#
_entry.id   AF-A0A1M4TDK0-F1
#
_cell.length_a   1.000
_cell.length_b   1.000
_cell.length_c   1.000
_cell.angle_alpha   90.00
_cell.angle_beta   90.00
_cell.angle_gamma   90.00
#
_symmetry.space_group_name_H-M   'P 1'
#
loop_
_entity.id
_entity.type
_entity.pdbx_description
1 polymer ?
#
loop_
_entity_poly.entity_id
_entity_poly.type
_entity_poly.pdbx_seq_one_letter_code
_entity_poly.pdbx_strand_id
1 'polypeptide(L)'
;MSFRETLAKKYAETYYKKYGDRLTQFSGHVLSIKTTTKTILWIFNILTVDVVVKPERSKAVIKCRYKAKKWFKMPSFIDVRQGHSVIIQGLKPKKGKEASEVIQILNIRNLTTKVDLIPIDQKIQRVQQRQFIK
;
A
#
# COMPACT_ATOMS: atom_id res chain seq x y z
N MET A 1 13.88 22.44 16.95
CA MET A 1 12.85 21.46 16.51
C MET A 1 11.75 21.46 17.53
N SER A 2 10.50 21.62 17.09
CA SER A 2 9.34 21.53 17.98
C SER A 2 9.23 20.13 18.58
N PHE A 3 8.74 19.98 19.82
CA PHE A 3 8.58 18.69 20.50
C PHE A 3 7.80 17.67 19.63
N ARG A 4 6.82 18.15 18.86
CA ARG A 4 6.04 17.35 17.90
C ARG A 4 6.90 16.79 16.77
N GLU A 5 7.83 17.59 16.23
CA GLU A 5 8.73 17.16 15.14
C GLU A 5 9.71 16.11 15.64
N THR A 6 10.24 16.29 16.85
CA THR A 6 11.19 15.35 17.46
C THR A 6 10.53 14.00 17.72
N LEU A 7 9.29 13.98 18.21
CA LEU A 7 8.52 12.75 18.37
C LEU A 7 8.24 12.08 17.02
N ALA A 8 7.74 12.84 16.04
CA ALA A 8 7.44 12.31 14.71
C ALA A 8 8.67 11.68 14.04
N LYS A 9 9.84 12.33 14.15
CA LYS A 9 11.11 11.79 13.65
C LYS A 9 11.50 10.48 14.33
N LYS A 10 11.44 10.42 15.66
CA LYS A 10 11.75 9.19 16.41
C LYS A 10 10.82 8.02 16.04
N TYR A 11 9.53 8.30 15.87
CA TYR A 11 8.56 7.29 15.40
C TYR A 11 8.89 6.80 13.98
N ALA A 12 9.21 7.72 13.07
CA ALA A 12 9.57 7.40 11.69
C ALA A 12 10.87 6.56 11.62
N GLU A 13 11.91 6.95 12.37
CA GLU A 13 13.19 6.22 12.44
C GLU A 13 13.00 4.82 13.00
N THR A 14 12.22 4.67 14.07
CA THR A 14 11.93 3.36 14.67
C THR A 14 11.15 2.47 13.69
N TYR A 15 10.19 3.05 12.96
CA TYR A 15 9.45 2.35 11.94
C TYR A 15 10.36 1.88 10.80
N TYR A 16 11.22 2.77 10.30
CA TYR A 16 12.16 2.47 9.24
C TYR A 16 13.17 1.40 9.67
N LYS A 17 13.70 1.48 10.90
CA LYS A 17 14.59 0.46 11.46
C LYS A 17 13.92 -0.91 11.55
N LYS A 18 12.61 -0.97 11.83
CA LYS A 18 11.86 -2.22 11.99
C LYS A 18 11.39 -2.83 10.67
N TYR A 19 11.08 -2.00 9.68
CA TYR A 19 10.39 -2.42 8.45
C TYR A 19 11.12 -2.05 7.16
N GLY A 20 12.26 -1.36 7.21
CA GLY A 20 13.00 -0.85 6.05
C GLY A 20 13.29 -1.92 5.00
N ASP A 21 13.81 -3.08 5.41
CA ASP A 21 14.12 -4.20 4.50
C ASP A 21 12.89 -4.79 3.80
N ARG A 22 11.70 -4.54 4.36
CA ARG A 22 10.41 -5.07 3.88
C ARG A 22 9.58 -4.01 3.19
N LEU A 23 9.96 -2.74 3.29
CA LEU A 23 9.30 -1.62 2.62
C LEU A 23 9.55 -1.71 1.13
N THR A 24 8.48 -1.65 0.35
CA THR A 24 8.54 -1.79 -1.10
C THR A 24 7.59 -0.83 -1.76
N GLN A 25 8.01 -0.32 -2.91
CA GLN A 25 7.18 0.51 -3.75
C GLN A 25 7.31 0.05 -5.20
N PHE A 26 6.18 -0.08 -5.89
CA PHE A 26 6.15 -0.39 -7.31
C PHE A 26 4.95 0.27 -8.00
N SER A 27 5.07 0.45 -9.32
CA SER A 27 4.01 0.93 -10.21
C SER A 27 3.52 -0.22 -11.08
N GLY A 28 2.22 -0.24 -11.36
CA GLY A 28 1.62 -1.28 -12.18
C GLY A 28 0.17 -1.01 -12.54
N HIS A 29 -0.39 -1.93 -13.33
CA HIS A 29 -1.79 -1.94 -13.70
C HIS A 29 -2.57 -2.95 -12.86
N VAL A 30 -3.77 -2.56 -12.45
CA VAL A 30 -4.65 -3.42 -11.67
C VAL A 30 -5.33 -4.44 -12.57
N LEU A 31 -5.20 -5.72 -12.22
CA LEU A 31 -5.83 -6.83 -12.91
C LEU A 31 -7.20 -7.17 -12.32
N SER A 32 -7.31 -7.18 -10.99
CA SER A 32 -8.56 -7.48 -10.30
C SER A 32 -8.58 -6.86 -8.91
N ILE A 33 -9.78 -6.51 -8.44
CA ILE A 33 -10.03 -6.04 -7.08
C ILE A 33 -11.14 -6.89 -6.46
N LYS A 34 -10.95 -7.31 -5.22
CA LYS A 34 -11.98 -7.92 -4.39
C LYS A 34 -12.08 -7.19 -3.07
N THR A 35 -13.25 -6.62 -2.81
CA THR A 35 -13.55 -5.92 -1.56
C THR A 35 -14.37 -6.82 -0.66
N THR A 36 -13.95 -6.99 0.59
CA THR A 36 -14.65 -7.76 1.60
C THR A 36 -14.80 -6.92 2.86
N THR A 37 -16.05 -6.75 3.30
CA THR A 37 -16.39 -6.03 4.52
C THR A 37 -16.89 -7.02 5.56
N LYS A 38 -16.42 -6.87 6.79
CA LYS A 38 -16.92 -7.61 7.95
C LYS A 38 -17.24 -6.64 9.08
N THR A 39 -18.39 -6.83 9.70
CA THR A 39 -18.78 -6.09 10.91
C THR A 39 -18.92 -7.09 12.04
N ILE A 40 -18.20 -6.85 13.14
CA ILE A 40 -18.21 -7.68 14.35
C ILE A 40 -18.84 -6.86 15.48
N LEU A 41 -19.82 -7.46 16.18
CA LEU A 41 -20.49 -6.85 17.33
C LEU A 41 -21.08 -5.45 17.04
N TRP A 42 -21.45 -5.17 15.78
CA TRP A 42 -21.98 -3.90 15.26
C TRP A 42 -21.05 -2.68 15.35
N ILE A 43 -20.07 -2.68 16.25
CA ILE A 43 -19.14 -1.58 16.50
C ILE A 43 -17.84 -1.71 15.70
N PHE A 44 -17.42 -2.93 15.38
CA PHE A 44 -16.09 -3.18 14.83
C PHE A 44 -16.14 -3.48 13.33
N ASN A 45 -15.78 -2.49 12.53
CA ASN A 45 -15.82 -2.58 11.07
C ASN A 45 -14.42 -2.89 10.53
N ILE A 46 -14.32 -3.97 9.76
CA ILE A 46 -13.10 -4.42 9.11
C ILE A 46 -13.34 -4.37 7.60
N LEU A 47 -12.51 -3.58 6.92
CA LEU A 47 -12.43 -3.57 5.46
C LEU A 47 -11.17 -4.32 5.03
N THR A 48 -11.33 -5.33 4.18
CA THR A 48 -10.23 -6.04 3.54
C THR A 48 -10.37 -5.88 2.03
N VAL A 49 -9.34 -5.34 1.38
CA VAL A 49 -9.31 -5.19 -0.08
C VAL A 49 -8.14 -5.97 -0.62
N ASP A 50 -8.42 -6.96 -1.44
CA ASP A 50 -7.42 -7.73 -2.16
C ASP A 50 -7.29 -7.17 -3.58
N VAL A 51 -6.09 -6.75 -3.95
CA VAL A 51 -5.77 -6.14 -5.25
C VAL A 51 -4.69 -6.99 -5.90
N VAL A 52 -4.91 -7.36 -7.16
CA VAL A 52 -3.91 -8.06 -7.96
C VAL A 52 -3.35 -7.07 -8.97
N VAL A 53 -2.03 -6.91 -8.99
CA VAL A 53 -1.34 -5.92 -9.82
C VAL A 53 -0.29 -6.58 -10.68
N LYS A 54 -0.25 -6.17 -11.94
CA LYS A 54 0.84 -6.45 -12.87
C LYS A 54 1.79 -5.24 -12.88
N PRO A 55 3.01 -5.35 -12.34
CA PRO A 55 4.00 -4.27 -12.39
C PRO A 55 4.36 -3.95 -13.84
N GLU A 56 4.63 -2.68 -14.15
CA GLU A 56 5.05 -2.27 -15.49
C GLU A 56 6.39 -2.92 -15.92
N ARG A 57 7.29 -3.12 -14.94
CA ARG A 57 8.65 -3.60 -15.17
C ARG A 57 8.81 -5.12 -15.15
N SER A 58 7.76 -5.88 -14.85
CA SER A 58 7.86 -7.32 -14.68
C SER A 58 6.62 -8.05 -15.20
N LYS A 59 6.80 -9.27 -15.70
CA LYS A 59 5.69 -10.17 -16.06
C LYS A 59 5.03 -10.80 -14.84
N ALA A 60 5.62 -10.65 -13.65
CA ALA A 60 5.09 -11.22 -12.42
C ALA A 60 3.74 -10.60 -12.03
N VAL A 61 2.88 -11.40 -11.41
CA VAL A 61 1.61 -10.95 -10.85
C VAL A 61 1.74 -10.87 -9.34
N ILE A 62 1.50 -9.69 -8.77
CA ILE A 62 1.66 -9.44 -7.35
C ILE A 62 0.28 -9.35 -6.70
N LYS A 63 0.06 -10.15 -5.66
CA LYS A 63 -1.12 -10.06 -4.79
C LYS A 63 -0.85 -9.07 -3.67
N CYS A 64 -1.75 -8.13 -3.50
CA CYS A 64 -1.67 -7.11 -2.47
C CYS A 64 -2.94 -7.12 -1.62
N ARG A 65 -2.80 -6.86 -0.33
CA ARG A 65 -3.91 -6.83 0.61
C ARG A 65 -3.87 -5.56 1.44
N TYR A 66 -4.93 -4.79 1.39
CA TYR A 66 -5.22 -3.73 2.34
C TYR A 66 -6.14 -4.26 3.43
N LYS A 67 -5.85 -3.93 4.69
CA LYS A 67 -6.71 -4.27 5.81
C LYS A 67 -6.81 -3.08 6.75
N ALA A 68 -8.00 -2.48 6.81
CA ALA A 68 -8.31 -1.41 7.73
C ALA A 68 -9.34 -1.85 8.75
N LYS A 69 -9.19 -1.35 9.97
CA LYS A 69 -10.15 -1.56 11.05
C LYS A 69 -10.48 -0.20 11.64
N LYS A 70 -11.77 0.09 11.81
CA LYS A 70 -12.23 1.30 12.49
C LYS A 70 -13.34 0.92 13.44
N TRP A 71 -13.37 1.64 14.55
CA TRP A 71 -14.46 1.58 15.50
C TRP A 71 -15.56 2.54 15.05
N PHE A 72 -16.82 2.10 15.11
CA PHE A 72 -18.04 2.84 14.76
C PHE A 72 -18.21 3.26 13.29
N LYS A 73 -17.16 3.69 12.59
CA LYS A 73 -17.23 4.11 11.18
C LYS A 73 -16.71 3.03 10.24
N MET A 74 -17.36 2.85 9.11
CA MET A 74 -16.85 2.00 8.04
C MET A 74 -15.52 2.60 7.52
N PRO A 75 -14.41 1.83 7.44
CA PRO A 75 -13.24 2.27 6.71
C PRO A 75 -13.60 2.49 5.25
N SER A 76 -13.07 3.54 4.63
CA SER A 76 -13.16 3.76 3.19
C SER A 76 -11.89 3.27 2.50
N PHE A 77 -12.02 2.95 1.21
CA PHE A 77 -10.91 2.71 0.31
C PHE A 77 -11.16 3.51 -0.97
N ILE A 78 -10.09 3.85 -1.68
CA ILE A 78 -10.18 4.60 -2.92
C ILE A 78 -10.85 3.77 -4.02
N ASP A 79 -11.47 4.45 -4.99
CA ASP A 79 -11.99 3.78 -6.18
C ASP A 79 -10.83 3.28 -7.07
N VAL A 80 -10.70 1.97 -7.15
CA VAL A 80 -9.69 1.27 -7.94
C VAL A 80 -10.40 0.21 -8.76
N ARG A 81 -10.23 0.30 -10.08
CA ARG A 81 -10.86 -0.59 -11.05
C ARG A 81 -9.79 -1.28 -11.89
N GLN A 82 -10.20 -2.35 -12.56
CA GLN A 82 -9.33 -3.03 -13.51
C GLN A 82 -8.82 -2.05 -14.57
N GLY A 83 -7.54 -2.16 -14.93
CA GLY A 83 -6.86 -1.29 -15.90
C GLY A 83 -6.28 0.00 -15.31
N HIS A 84 -6.70 0.43 -14.11
CA HIS A 84 -6.13 1.62 -13.47
C HIS A 84 -4.62 1.45 -13.24
N SER A 85 -3.86 2.53 -13.49
CA SER A 85 -2.45 2.60 -13.15
C SER A 85 -2.31 3.07 -11.70
N VAL A 86 -1.60 2.28 -10.89
CA VAL A 86 -1.46 2.51 -9.45
C VAL A 86 -0.02 2.44 -9.00
N ILE A 87 0.33 3.28 -8.02
CA ILE A 87 1.55 3.14 -7.24
C ILE A 87 1.16 2.52 -5.90
N ILE A 88 1.74 1.38 -5.58
CA ILE A 88 1.55 0.70 -4.30
C ILE A 88 2.81 0.87 -3.47
N GLN A 89 2.62 1.34 -2.24
CA GLN A 89 3.59 1.29 -1.16
C GLN A 89 3.13 0.24 -0.17
N GLY A 90 3.97 -0.75 0.10
CA GLY A 90 3.58 -1.88 0.92
C GLY A 90 4.73 -2.57 1.63
N LEU A 91 4.36 -3.43 2.56
CA LEU A 91 5.28 -4.28 3.31
C LEU A 91 5.24 -5.70 2.75
N LYS A 92 6.41 -6.20 2.35
CA LYS A 92 6.61 -7.63 2.10
C LYS A 92 6.28 -8.43 3.37
N PRO A 93 5.70 -9.63 3.27
CA PRO A 93 5.44 -10.48 4.41
C PRO A 93 6.75 -10.92 5.10
N LYS A 94 6.66 -11.32 6.37
CA LYS A 94 7.82 -11.86 7.10
C LYS A 94 8.02 -13.30 6.61
N LYS A 95 9.25 -13.68 6.26
CA LYS A 95 9.59 -15.06 5.90
C LYS A 95 9.11 -16.02 7.01
N GLY A 96 8.39 -17.09 6.65
CA GLY A 96 7.94 -18.14 7.58
C GLY A 96 6.49 -18.03 8.11
N LYS A 97 5.67 -17.09 7.65
CA LYS A 97 4.20 -17.12 7.89
C LYS A 97 3.47 -17.44 6.59
N GLU A 98 2.43 -18.28 6.65
CA GLU A 98 1.66 -18.85 5.51
C GLU A 98 1.15 -17.82 4.48
N ALA A 99 1.08 -16.54 4.82
CA ALA A 99 0.80 -15.45 3.88
C ALA A 99 2.07 -14.93 3.17
N SER A 100 2.99 -15.81 2.79
CA SER A 100 4.36 -15.47 2.37
C SER A 100 4.45 -14.72 1.02
N GLU A 101 3.35 -14.63 0.27
CA GLU A 101 3.34 -14.03 -1.08
C GLU A 101 2.52 -12.74 -1.19
N VAL A 102 1.77 -12.35 -0.15
CA VAL A 102 0.86 -11.19 -0.23
C VAL A 102 1.51 -9.95 0.37
N ILE A 103 1.67 -8.91 -0.45
CA ILE A 103 2.19 -7.61 0.01
C ILE A 103 1.08 -6.86 0.75
N GLN A 104 1.37 -6.42 1.98
CA GLN A 104 0.43 -5.59 2.74
C GLN A 104 0.48 -4.15 2.25
N ILE A 105 -0.64 -3.60 1.81
CA ILE A 105 -0.74 -2.21 1.35
C ILE A 105 -0.69 -1.27 2.55
N LEU A 106 0.27 -0.35 2.54
CA LEU A 106 0.33 0.80 3.44
C LEU A 106 -0.35 2.01 2.83
N ASN A 107 -0.02 2.30 1.57
CA ASN A 107 -0.64 3.35 0.79
C ASN A 107 -0.80 2.89 -0.67
N ILE A 108 -1.83 3.41 -1.33
CA ILE A 108 -2.08 3.22 -2.75
C ILE A 108 -2.48 4.56 -3.36
N ARG A 109 -1.85 4.89 -4.48
CA ARG A 109 -2.10 6.10 -5.26
C ARG A 109 -2.60 5.68 -6.63
N ASN A 110 -3.79 6.12 -6.99
CA ASN A 110 -4.35 5.88 -8.31
C ASN A 110 -3.91 7.01 -9.26
N LEU A 111 -3.06 6.68 -10.22
CA LEU A 111 -2.53 7.64 -11.20
C LEU A 111 -3.57 7.98 -12.28
N THR A 112 -4.54 7.11 -12.51
CA THR A 112 -5.63 7.34 -13.47
C THR A 112 -6.62 8.37 -12.95
N THR A 113 -7.10 8.20 -11.71
CA THR A 113 -8.07 9.12 -11.10
C THR A 113 -7.43 10.25 -10.30
N LYS A 114 -6.10 10.18 -10.08
CA LYS A 114 -5.32 11.12 -9.26
C LYS A 114 -5.79 11.19 -7.80
N VAL A 115 -6.36 10.10 -7.30
CA VAL A 115 -6.83 9.98 -5.92
C VAL A 115 -5.88 9.09 -5.12
N ASP A 116 -5.54 9.55 -3.92
CA ASP A 116 -4.68 8.85 -2.97
C ASP A 116 -5.49 8.29 -1.80
N LEU A 117 -5.09 7.12 -1.30
CA LEU A 117 -5.68 6.58 -0.08
C LEU A 117 -5.25 7.39 1.15
N ILE A 118 -3.97 7.74 1.21
CA ILE A 118 -3.41 8.67 2.19
C ILE A 118 -2.79 9.81 1.37
N PRO A 119 -3.32 11.04 1.46
CA PRO A 119 -2.78 12.18 0.74
C PRO A 119 -1.37 12.45 1.25
N ILE A 120 -0.40 12.49 0.34
CA ILE A 120 0.98 12.84 0.64
C ILE A 120 1.33 14.02 -0.27
N ASP A 121 1.61 15.17 0.32
CA ASP A 121 1.99 16.42 -0.38
C ASP A 121 3.37 16.36 -1.08
N GLN A 122 4.03 15.20 -1.05
CA GLN A 122 5.35 15.00 -1.67
C GLN A 122 5.23 14.70 -3.17
N LYS A 123 5.97 15.48 -3.97
CA LYS A 123 6.12 15.28 -5.42
C LYS A 123 6.61 13.85 -5.71
N ILE A 124 5.94 13.17 -6.63
CA ILE A 124 6.24 11.80 -7.04
C ILE A 124 7.64 11.76 -7.68
N GLN A 125 8.63 11.20 -6.98
CA GLN A 125 9.83 10.73 -7.66
C GLN A 125 9.51 9.38 -8.29
N ARG A 126 9.17 9.37 -9.58
CA ARG A 126 9.23 8.13 -10.35
C ARG A 126 10.68 7.66 -10.29
N VAL A 127 10.93 6.54 -9.61
CA VAL A 127 12.25 5.92 -9.56
C VAL A 127 12.56 5.37 -10.95
N GLN A 128 13.00 6.24 -11.87
CA GLN A 128 13.64 5.85 -13.12
C GLN A 128 15.03 5.32 -12.77
N GLN A 129 15.16 4.01 -12.66
CA GLN A 129 16.49 3.41 -12.74
C GLN A 129 16.96 3.55 -14.19
N ARG A 130 18.00 4.35 -14.41
CA ARG A 130 18.69 4.45 -15.69
C ARG A 130 19.14 3.05 -16.09
N GLN A 131 18.64 2.54 -17.21
CA GLN A 131 19.19 1.33 -17.81
C GLN A 131 20.56 1.73 -18.36
N PHE A 132 21.63 1.22 -17.76
CA PHE A 132 22.94 1.25 -18.41
C PHE A 132 22.88 0.23 -19.55
N ILE A 133 22.66 0.72 -20.76
CA ILE A 133 22.93 -0.05 -21.97
C ILE A 133 24.46 -0.16 -22.04
N LYS A 134 24.98 -1.39 -22.02
CA LYS A 134 26.39 -1.68 -22.24
C LYS A 134 26.68 -1.69 -23.74
#